data_AF-A0A0V8JI48-F1
#
_entry.id   AF-A0A0V8JI48-F1
#
_cell.length_a   1.000
_cell.length_b   1.000
_cell.length_c   1.000
_cell.angle_alpha   90.00
_cell.angle_beta   90.00
_cell.angle_gamma   90.00
#
_symmetry.space_group_name_H-M   'P 1'
#
loop_
_entity.id
_entity.type
_entity.pdbx_description
1 polymer ?
#
loop_
_entity_poly.entity_id
_entity_poly.type
_entity_poly.pdbx_seq_one_letter_code
_entity_poly.pdbx_strand_id
1 'polypeptide(L)'
;MSMAYEEYMRQLVKPMREELTRAGYKELTTEEAVTEFMENAEGTTFVVVNSVCGCAAGLARPAATQAFLHAENKPNQAVTVFAGQDKEATAKMREYFGDIEPSSPSMALLKGKEVVHFIPRHEIEGQSLEAIFENILDGFNKHC
;
A
#
# COMPACT_ATOMS: atom_id res chain seq x y z
N MET A 1 -6.23 -4.71 -25.71
CA MET A 1 -7.50 -4.96 -24.99
C MET A 1 -8.55 -4.03 -25.58
N SER A 2 -9.84 -4.35 -25.51
CA SER A 2 -10.87 -3.45 -26.03
C SER A 2 -11.12 -2.29 -25.05
N MET A 3 -11.48 -1.10 -25.54
CA MET A 3 -11.82 0.04 -24.68
C MET A 3 -12.94 -0.29 -23.67
N ALA A 4 -13.86 -1.19 -24.03
CA ALA A 4 -14.93 -1.65 -23.14
C ALA A 4 -14.43 -2.48 -21.95
N TYR A 5 -13.41 -3.32 -22.16
CA TYR A 5 -12.81 -4.10 -21.08
C TYR A 5 -12.07 -3.19 -20.09
N GLU A 6 -11.34 -2.20 -20.59
CA GLU A 6 -10.59 -1.25 -19.76
C GLU A 6 -11.53 -0.40 -18.91
N GLU A 7 -12.63 0.12 -19.50
CA GLU A 7 -13.61 0.88 -18.73
C GLU A 7 -14.36 0.01 -17.71
N TYR A 8 -14.69 -1.24 -18.06
CA TYR A 8 -15.26 -2.19 -17.10
C TYR A 8 -14.34 -2.43 -15.90
N MET A 9 -13.05 -2.69 -16.16
CA MET A 9 -12.07 -2.90 -15.10
C MET A 9 -11.90 -1.63 -14.26
N ARG A 10 -11.87 -0.44 -14.87
CA ARG A 10 -11.80 0.84 -14.15
C ARG A 10 -12.96 1.01 -13.16
N GLN A 11 -14.20 0.69 -13.58
CA GLN A 11 -15.36 0.76 -12.69
C GLN A 11 -15.31 -0.32 -11.59
N LEU A 12 -14.85 -1.53 -11.93
CA LEU A 12 -14.77 -2.66 -11.00
C LEU A 12 -13.78 -2.40 -9.85
N VAL A 13 -12.62 -1.79 -10.14
CA VAL A 13 -11.59 -1.55 -9.11
C VAL A 13 -11.78 -0.25 -8.34
N LYS A 14 -12.65 0.65 -8.80
CA LYS A 14 -12.99 1.91 -8.12
C LYS A 14 -13.28 1.74 -6.62
N PRO A 15 -14.17 0.83 -6.16
CA PRO A 15 -14.42 0.66 -4.73
C PRO A 15 -13.16 0.20 -3.95
N MET A 16 -12.28 -0.58 -4.58
CA MET A 16 -11.03 -1.07 -3.96
C MET A 16 -10.01 0.06 -3.78
N ARG A 17 -10.05 1.08 -4.64
CA ARG A 17 -9.27 2.32 -4.50
C ARG A 17 -9.85 3.20 -3.40
N GLU A 18 -11.17 3.39 -3.44
CA GLU A 18 -11.89 4.26 -2.51
C GLU A 18 -11.77 3.82 -1.05
N GLU A 19 -11.62 2.53 -0.78
CA GLU A 19 -11.39 2.03 0.57
C GLU A 19 -10.14 2.64 1.23
N LEU A 20 -9.04 2.78 0.47
CA LEU A 20 -7.81 3.39 0.96
C LEU A 20 -7.88 4.92 0.89
N THR A 21 -8.36 5.49 -0.22
CA THR A 21 -8.37 6.95 -0.38
C THR A 21 -9.30 7.66 0.60
N ARG A 22 -10.44 7.05 0.97
CA ARG A 22 -11.33 7.56 2.03
C ARG A 22 -10.69 7.53 3.42
N ALA A 23 -9.73 6.64 3.65
CA ALA A 23 -8.95 6.59 4.89
C ALA A 23 -7.75 7.57 4.90
N GLY A 24 -7.54 8.33 3.82
CA GLY A 24 -6.51 9.35 3.72
C GLY A 24 -5.25 8.93 2.96
N TYR A 25 -5.25 7.76 2.29
CA TYR A 25 -4.14 7.38 1.44
C TYR A 25 -4.14 8.18 0.14
N LYS A 26 -3.00 8.75 -0.23
CA LYS A 26 -2.80 9.35 -1.56
C LYS A 26 -2.51 8.25 -2.58
N GLU A 27 -3.27 8.22 -3.66
CA GLU A 27 -3.07 7.25 -4.74
C GLU A 27 -1.98 7.73 -5.71
N LEU A 28 -1.05 6.84 -6.05
CA LEU A 28 0.03 7.09 -7.02
C LEU A 28 -0.19 6.15 -8.22
N THR A 29 -0.66 6.72 -9.33
CA THR A 29 -1.13 5.93 -10.49
C THR A 29 -0.15 5.89 -11.66
N THR A 30 0.89 6.73 -11.66
CA THR A 30 1.94 6.73 -12.70
C THR A 30 3.34 6.60 -12.10
N GLU A 31 4.31 6.22 -12.94
CA GLU A 31 5.72 6.17 -12.56
C GLU A 31 6.23 7.54 -12.09
N GLU A 32 5.83 8.61 -12.77
CA GLU A 32 6.23 9.98 -12.44
C GLU A 32 5.67 10.39 -11.08
N ALA A 33 4.40 10.08 -10.80
CA ALA A 33 3.78 10.37 -9.52
C ALA A 33 4.49 9.66 -8.37
N VAL A 34 4.95 8.42 -8.59
CA VAL A 34 5.74 7.68 -7.60
C VAL A 34 7.12 8.30 -7.42
N THR A 35 7.81 8.60 -8.51
CA THR A 35 9.16 9.20 -8.48
C THR A 35 9.11 10.55 -7.78
N GLU A 36 8.22 11.44 -8.20
CA GLU A 36 8.03 12.76 -7.58
C GLU A 36 7.72 12.65 -6.08
N PHE A 37 6.83 11.73 -5.71
CA PHE A 37 6.52 11.51 -4.30
C PHE A 37 7.75 11.04 -3.51
N MET A 38 8.45 10.01 -3.99
CA MET A 38 9.58 9.41 -3.29
C MET A 38 10.80 10.34 -3.22
N GLU A 39 11.04 11.16 -4.24
CA GLU A 39 12.13 12.12 -4.25
C GLU A 39 11.95 13.25 -3.22
N ASN A 40 10.71 13.54 -2.86
CA ASN A 40 10.36 14.56 -1.85
C ASN A 40 9.87 13.95 -0.52
N ALA A 41 9.99 12.62 -0.36
CA ALA A 41 9.51 11.94 0.84
C ALA A 41 10.42 12.27 2.04
N GLU A 42 9.84 12.93 3.04
CA GLU A 42 10.46 13.22 4.33
C GLU A 42 9.66 12.56 5.46
N GLY A 43 10.33 12.24 6.57
CA GLY A 43 9.69 11.56 7.70
C GLY A 43 9.35 10.11 7.37
N THR A 44 8.20 9.63 7.83
CA THR A 44 7.73 8.26 7.61
C THR A 44 6.56 8.17 6.65
N THR A 45 6.63 7.20 5.73
CA THR A 45 5.58 6.92 4.75
C THR A 45 5.12 5.49 4.88
N PHE A 46 3.82 5.28 5.03
CA PHE A 46 3.22 3.95 4.93
C PHE A 46 2.64 3.73 3.54
N VAL A 47 3.19 2.73 2.84
CA VAL A 47 2.84 2.37 1.47
C VAL A 47 2.03 1.08 1.50
N VAL A 48 0.86 1.11 0.87
CA VAL A 48 0.07 -0.10 0.58
C VAL A 48 0.19 -0.44 -0.90
N VAL A 49 0.71 -1.63 -1.20
CA VAL A 49 0.64 -2.20 -2.54
C VAL A 49 -0.69 -2.94 -2.65
N ASN A 50 -1.71 -2.24 -3.14
CA ASN A 50 -3.07 -2.75 -3.25
C ASN A 50 -3.18 -3.82 -4.33
N SER A 51 -4.24 -4.63 -4.28
CA SER A 51 -4.52 -5.71 -5.22
C SER A 51 -6.02 -6.00 -5.31
N VAL A 52 -6.44 -6.63 -6.41
CA VAL A 52 -7.80 -7.17 -6.59
C VAL A 52 -8.02 -8.49 -5.83
N CYS A 53 -6.96 -9.10 -5.29
CA CYS A 53 -7.03 -10.38 -4.58
C CYS A 53 -7.94 -10.34 -3.34
N GLY A 54 -8.58 -11.46 -3.00
CA GLY A 54 -9.48 -11.56 -1.84
C GLY A 54 -8.81 -11.21 -0.50
N CYS A 55 -7.54 -11.59 -0.30
CA CYS A 55 -6.78 -11.22 0.89
C CYS A 55 -6.52 -9.70 0.99
N ALA A 56 -6.51 -8.96 -0.12
CA ALA A 56 -6.42 -7.50 -0.07
C ALA A 56 -7.72 -6.90 0.48
N ALA A 57 -8.87 -7.45 0.06
CA ALA A 57 -10.18 -6.97 0.48
C ALA A 57 -10.55 -7.39 1.91
N GLY A 58 -10.26 -8.63 2.31
CA GLY A 58 -10.64 -9.14 3.62
C GLY A 58 -9.65 -8.79 4.73
N LEU A 59 -8.40 -8.48 4.40
CA LEU A 59 -7.32 -8.39 5.38
C LEU A 59 -6.47 -7.11 5.21
N ALA A 60 -5.78 -6.95 4.08
CA ALA A 60 -4.77 -5.89 3.94
C ALA A 60 -5.36 -4.47 4.03
N ARG A 61 -6.40 -4.15 3.24
CA ARG A 61 -7.00 -2.80 3.27
C ARG A 61 -7.72 -2.51 4.59
N PRO A 62 -8.52 -3.42 5.18
CA PRO A 62 -9.08 -3.20 6.50
C PRO A 62 -8.01 -2.97 7.56
N ALA A 63 -6.95 -3.79 7.62
CA ALA A 63 -5.88 -3.62 8.60
C ALA A 63 -5.13 -2.29 8.42
N ALA A 64 -4.75 -1.97 7.18
CA ALA A 64 -4.02 -0.73 6.86
C ALA A 64 -4.83 0.54 7.13
N THR A 65 -6.13 0.54 6.81
CA THR A 65 -6.99 1.70 7.07
C THR A 65 -7.23 1.90 8.56
N GLN A 66 -7.54 0.82 9.29
CA GLN A 66 -7.73 0.89 10.74
C GLN A 66 -6.44 1.33 11.44
N ALA A 67 -5.29 0.73 11.10
CA ALA A 67 -4.02 1.06 11.72
C ALA A 67 -3.66 2.53 11.50
N PHE A 68 -3.79 3.02 10.26
CA PHE A 68 -3.49 4.42 9.95
C PHE A 68 -4.46 5.40 10.62
N LEU A 69 -5.73 5.05 10.83
CA LEU A 69 -6.72 5.92 11.46
C LEU A 69 -6.61 5.96 13.00
N HIS A 70 -6.16 4.87 13.62
CA HIS A 70 -6.20 4.69 15.07
C HIS A 70 -4.84 4.65 15.77
N ALA A 71 -3.73 4.58 15.03
CA ALA A 71 -2.40 4.58 15.63
C ALA A 71 -2.09 5.90 16.36
N GLU A 72 -1.52 5.79 17.56
CA GLU A 72 -0.97 6.94 18.29
C GLU A 72 0.29 7.48 17.57
N ASN A 73 1.24 6.59 17.22
CA ASN A 73 2.47 6.92 16.50
C ASN A 73 2.27 6.76 14.99
N LYS A 74 1.49 7.64 14.39
CA LYS A 74 1.09 7.54 12.99
C LYS A 74 2.20 7.99 12.02
N PRO A 75 2.39 7.33 10.87
CA PRO A 75 3.30 7.80 9.83
C PRO A 75 2.88 9.16 9.27
N ASN A 76 3.86 9.98 8.88
CA ASN A 76 3.59 11.33 8.35
C ASN A 76 2.77 11.30 7.06
N GLN A 77 2.99 10.28 6.23
CA GLN A 77 2.34 10.14 4.94
C GLN A 77 1.80 8.71 4.77
N ALA A 78 0.70 8.59 4.02
CA ALA A 78 0.17 7.31 3.59
C ALA A 78 -0.14 7.34 2.11
N VAL A 79 0.36 6.35 1.37
CA VAL A 79 0.19 6.27 -0.08
C VAL A 79 -0.13 4.86 -0.52
N THR A 80 -0.72 4.74 -1.71
CA THR A 80 -1.04 3.45 -2.31
C THR A 80 -0.70 3.41 -3.79
N VAL A 81 -0.21 2.26 -4.24
CA VAL A 81 -0.10 1.86 -5.65
C VAL A 81 -0.97 0.63 -5.87
N PHE A 82 -1.48 0.42 -7.09
CA PHE A 82 -2.41 -0.69 -7.36
C PHE A 82 -1.79 -1.75 -8.27
N ALA A 83 -1.34 -2.87 -7.67
CA ALA A 83 -0.70 -3.95 -8.40
C ALA A 83 -1.64 -4.56 -9.45
N GLY A 84 -1.15 -4.66 -10.69
CA GLY A 84 -1.87 -5.21 -11.83
C GLY A 84 -2.78 -4.21 -12.55
N GLN A 85 -3.20 -3.12 -11.89
CA GLN A 85 -3.95 -2.02 -12.51
C GLN A 85 -3.00 -0.90 -12.94
N ASP A 86 -2.23 -0.35 -11.99
CA ASP A 86 -1.24 0.70 -12.22
C ASP A 86 0.16 0.07 -12.24
N LYS A 87 0.43 -0.68 -13.32
CA LYS A 87 1.62 -1.54 -13.42
C LYS A 87 2.93 -0.77 -13.30
N GLU A 88 3.04 0.34 -14.00
CA GLU A 88 4.23 1.19 -14.02
C GLU A 88 4.45 1.85 -12.65
N ALA A 89 3.41 2.42 -12.04
CA ALA A 89 3.48 2.96 -10.69
C ALA A 89 3.92 1.90 -9.66
N THR A 90 3.32 0.71 -9.73
CA THR A 90 3.68 -0.39 -8.81
C THR A 90 5.10 -0.88 -9.02
N ALA A 91 5.54 -1.02 -10.28
CA ALA A 91 6.91 -1.39 -10.61
C ALA A 91 7.89 -0.34 -10.08
N LYS A 92 7.60 0.95 -10.30
CA LYS A 92 8.44 2.03 -9.81
C LYS A 92 8.55 2.06 -8.29
N MET A 93 7.43 1.89 -7.59
CA MET A 93 7.42 1.87 -6.13
C MET A 93 8.28 0.71 -5.59
N ARG A 94 8.25 -0.45 -6.26
CA ARG A 94 9.05 -1.62 -5.88
C ARG A 94 10.55 -1.41 -6.05
N GLU A 95 11.00 -0.54 -6.96
CA GLU A 95 12.42 -0.19 -7.05
C GLU A 95 12.94 0.44 -5.74
N TYR A 96 12.11 1.22 -5.06
CA TYR A 96 12.45 1.78 -3.74
C TYR A 96 12.41 0.74 -2.61
N PHE A 97 11.89 -0.46 -2.86
CA PHE A 97 11.93 -1.56 -1.88
C PHE A 97 13.22 -2.39 -1.95
N GLY A 98 14.12 -2.11 -2.91
CA GLY A 98 15.38 -2.82 -3.05
C GLY A 98 15.19 -4.29 -3.42
N ASP A 99 15.90 -5.19 -2.74
CA ASP A 99 15.93 -6.64 -3.03
C ASP A 99 14.73 -7.42 -2.44
N ILE A 100 13.72 -6.73 -1.91
CA ILE A 100 12.55 -7.38 -1.33
C ILE A 100 11.69 -8.01 -2.44
N GLU A 101 11.37 -9.30 -2.28
CA GLU A 101 10.61 -10.04 -3.28
C GLU A 101 9.21 -9.43 -3.51
N PRO A 102 8.83 -9.16 -4.77
CA PRO A 102 7.57 -8.49 -5.07
C PRO A 102 6.38 -9.41 -4.78
N SER A 103 5.45 -8.93 -3.94
CA SER A 103 4.17 -9.60 -3.69
C SER A 103 3.01 -8.60 -3.71
N SER A 104 1.77 -9.10 -3.76
CA SER A 104 0.57 -8.27 -3.60
C SER A 104 -0.64 -9.08 -3.06
N PRO A 105 -1.40 -8.54 -2.09
CA PRO A 105 -1.12 -7.28 -1.36
C PRO A 105 0.16 -7.37 -0.54
N SER A 106 0.82 -6.23 -0.33
CA SER A 106 1.96 -6.08 0.58
C SER A 106 2.00 -4.65 1.12
N MET A 107 2.71 -4.43 2.22
CA MET A 107 2.80 -3.12 2.86
C MET A 107 4.25 -2.80 3.23
N ALA A 108 4.62 -1.54 3.19
CA ALA A 108 5.95 -1.08 3.55
C ALA A 108 5.85 0.20 4.39
N LEU A 109 6.63 0.28 5.46
CA LEU A 109 6.91 1.53 6.15
C LEU A 109 8.28 2.01 5.73
N LEU A 110 8.35 3.24 5.25
CA LEU A 110 9.58 3.88 4.81
C LEU A 110 9.94 5.02 5.75
N LYS A 111 11.23 5.27 5.91
CA LYS A 111 11.78 6.49 6.49
C LYS A 111 12.59 7.22 5.43
N GLY A 112 12.06 8.34 4.93
CA GLY A 112 12.50 8.92 3.67
C GLY A 112 12.29 7.92 2.52
N LYS A 113 13.39 7.40 1.97
CA LYS A 113 13.37 6.42 0.86
C LYS A 113 13.71 4.99 1.29
N GLU A 114 14.12 4.79 2.54
CA GLU A 114 14.55 3.48 3.04
C GLU A 114 13.37 2.73 3.62
N VAL A 115 13.20 1.45 3.26
CA VAL A 115 12.22 0.55 3.88
C VAL A 115 12.72 0.15 5.26
N VAL A 116 11.97 0.53 6.29
CA VAL A 116 12.29 0.21 7.70
C VAL A 116 11.43 -0.92 8.27
N HIS A 117 10.28 -1.19 7.66
CA HIS A 117 9.43 -2.34 7.97
C HIS A 117 8.70 -2.79 6.71
N PHE A 118 8.54 -4.10 6.51
CA PHE A 118 7.88 -4.66 5.34
C PHE A 118 7.01 -5.86 5.71
N ILE A 119 5.81 -5.90 5.16
CA ILE A 119 4.83 -6.96 5.38
C ILE A 119 4.50 -7.60 4.02
N PRO A 120 5.11 -8.75 3.68
CA PRO A 120 4.87 -9.44 2.43
C PRO A 120 3.51 -10.15 2.42
N ARG A 121 3.04 -10.56 1.24
CA ARG A 121 1.75 -11.25 1.08
C ARG A 121 1.58 -12.45 2.02
N HIS A 122 2.61 -13.27 2.24
CA HIS A 122 2.49 -14.47 3.07
C HIS A 122 2.32 -14.17 4.58
N GLU A 123 2.65 -12.95 5.01
CA GLU A 123 2.34 -12.43 6.35
C GLU A 123 0.97 -11.73 6.40
N ILE A 124 0.21 -11.74 5.30
CA ILE A 124 -1.16 -11.23 5.22
C ILE A 124 -2.11 -12.40 4.95
N GLU A 125 -1.83 -13.20 3.93
CA GLU A 125 -2.64 -14.32 3.51
C GLU A 125 -2.63 -15.43 4.56
N GLY A 126 -3.83 -15.82 5.02
CA GLY A 126 -4.00 -16.84 6.05
C GLY A 126 -3.80 -16.34 7.48
N GLN A 127 -3.50 -15.05 7.68
CA GLN A 127 -3.42 -14.43 9.00
C GLN A 127 -4.77 -13.90 9.46
N SER A 128 -4.91 -13.68 10.78
CA SER A 128 -6.05 -12.94 11.33
C SER A 128 -5.89 -11.44 11.09
N LEU A 129 -7.00 -10.72 11.08
CA LEU A 129 -6.98 -9.26 10.89
C LEU A 129 -6.21 -8.57 12.03
N GLU A 130 -6.39 -9.07 13.25
CA GLU A 130 -5.74 -8.57 14.46
C GLU A 130 -4.21 -8.72 14.37
N ALA A 131 -3.71 -9.87 13.91
CA ALA A 131 -2.27 -10.11 13.79
C ALA A 131 -1.63 -9.15 12.76
N ILE A 132 -2.31 -8.89 11.65
CA ILE A 132 -1.82 -7.95 10.63
C ILE A 132 -1.84 -6.52 11.19
N PHE A 133 -2.90 -6.16 11.90
CA PHE A 133 -3.04 -4.86 12.54
C PHE A 133 -1.93 -4.62 13.57
N GLU A 134 -1.65 -5.59 14.45
CA GLU A 134 -0.55 -5.54 15.41
C GLU A 134 0.80 -5.40 14.71
N ASN A 135 1.05 -6.18 13.65
CA ASN A 135 2.29 -6.08 12.87
C ASN A 135 2.50 -4.67 12.27
N ILE A 136 1.43 -4.04 11.78
CA ILE A 136 1.49 -2.64 11.30
C ILE A 136 1.80 -1.68 12.45
N LEU A 137 1.09 -1.80 13.58
CA LEU A 137 1.28 -0.92 14.74
C LEU A 137 2.67 -1.06 15.36
N ASP A 138 3.24 -2.26 15.39
CA ASP A 138 4.61 -2.50 15.86
C ASP A 138 5.62 -1.77 14.97
N GLY A 139 5.44 -1.83 13.65
CA GLY A 139 6.24 -1.06 12.70
C GLY A 139 6.14 0.45 12.95
N PHE A 140 4.91 0.94 13.14
CA PHE A 140 4.64 2.36 13.44
C PHE A 140 5.31 2.80 14.75
N ASN A 141 5.08 2.10 15.86
CA ASN A 141 5.63 2.44 17.17
C ASN A 141 7.16 2.43 17.22
N LYS A 142 7.80 1.62 16.37
CA LYS A 142 9.25 1.51 16.33
C LYS A 142 9.93 2.61 15.49
N HIS A 143 9.23 3.17 14.51
CA HIS A 143 9.86 3.97 13.45
C HIS A 143 9.27 5.37 13.24
N CYS A 144 8.03 5.61 13.69
CA CYS A 144 7.33 6.90 13.65
C CYS A 144 7.47 7.61 15.00
#